data_AF-A0A355U6Q8-F1
#
_entry.id   AF-A0A355U6Q8-F1
#
_cell.length_a   1.000
_cell.length_b   1.000
_cell.length_c   1.000
_cell.angle_alpha   90.00
_cell.angle_beta   90.00
_cell.angle_gamma   90.00
#
_symmetry.space_group_name_H-M   'P 1'
#
loop_
_entity.id
_entity.type
_entity.pdbx_description
1 polymer ?
#
loop_
_entity_poly.entity_id
_entity_poly.type
_entity_poly.pdbx_seq_one_letter_code
_entity_poly.pdbx_strand_id
1 'polypeptide(L)'
;QDYVQEKFSTGHNPVDFVFHGGSGSTVEEIREGISYGVIKMNIDTDLQFAFTEGTRDYMLAKKDYLMKQIGNPDGEDVPNKKYYDPRLWMREGEKTFVTRLEQAFADLNNVNTL
;
A
#
# COMPACT_ATOMS: atom_id res chain seq x y z
N GLN A 1 -17.86 10.03 -21.99
CA GLN A 1 -17.99 11.41 -21.45
C GLN A 1 -18.65 12.30 -22.51
N ASP A 2 -19.83 11.88 -22.96
CA ASP A 2 -20.24 12.16 -24.34
C ASP A 2 -20.83 13.56 -24.48
N TYR A 3 -21.54 14.01 -23.44
CA TYR A 3 -22.06 15.37 -23.38
C TYR A 3 -20.96 16.43 -23.45
N VAL A 4 -19.85 16.24 -22.73
CA VAL A 4 -18.71 17.18 -22.75
C VAL A 4 -18.02 17.16 -24.11
N GLN A 5 -17.87 15.97 -24.71
CA GLN A 5 -17.32 15.79 -26.05
C GLN A 5 -18.14 16.54 -27.10
N GLU A 6 -19.45 16.33 -27.13
CA GLU A 6 -20.35 16.97 -28.07
C GLU A 6 -20.43 18.48 -27.83
N LYS A 7 -20.61 18.90 -26.57
CA LYS A 7 -20.85 20.31 -26.23
C LYS A 7 -19.66 21.22 -26.52
N PHE A 8 -18.44 20.70 -26.33
CA PHE A 8 -17.21 21.49 -26.43
C PHE A 8 -16.30 21.03 -27.58
N SER A 9 -16.75 20.09 -28.41
CA SER A 9 -15.98 19.53 -29.54
C SER A 9 -14.58 19.06 -29.13
N THR A 10 -14.50 18.29 -28.05
CA THR A 10 -13.25 17.79 -27.48
C THR A 10 -12.94 16.35 -27.95
N GLY A 11 -11.73 15.86 -27.63
CA GLY A 11 -11.33 14.47 -27.90
C GLY A 11 -11.95 13.46 -26.93
N HIS A 12 -11.62 12.17 -27.08
CA HIS A 12 -12.09 11.12 -26.19
C HIS A 12 -11.60 11.33 -24.75
N ASN A 13 -12.46 11.03 -23.76
CA ASN A 13 -12.22 11.23 -22.33
C ASN A 13 -11.59 12.60 -21.98
N PRO A 14 -12.26 13.71 -22.29
CA PRO A 14 -11.71 15.06 -22.12
C PRO A 14 -11.58 15.54 -20.68
N VAL A 15 -12.17 14.82 -19.70
CA VAL A 15 -12.12 15.14 -18.28
C VAL A 15 -11.25 14.11 -17.56
N ASP A 16 -10.28 14.62 -16.80
CA ASP A 16 -9.41 13.85 -15.93
C ASP A 16 -10.15 13.47 -14.64
N PHE A 17 -10.67 12.24 -14.57
CA PHE A 17 -11.36 11.78 -13.38
C PHE A 17 -10.40 11.32 -12.27
N VAL A 18 -10.84 11.52 -11.02
CA VAL A 18 -10.19 11.01 -9.81
C VAL A 18 -11.13 10.02 -9.13
N PHE A 19 -10.68 8.79 -8.95
CA PHE A 19 -11.40 7.74 -8.23
C PHE A 19 -11.07 7.84 -6.73
N HIS A 20 -12.04 8.34 -5.96
CA HIS A 20 -11.96 8.37 -4.50
C HIS A 20 -12.42 7.03 -3.89
N GLY A 21 -11.72 6.54 -2.86
CA GLY A 21 -12.13 5.35 -2.13
C GLY A 21 -11.86 4.04 -2.86
N GLY A 22 -10.71 3.89 -3.54
CA GLY A 22 -10.37 2.66 -4.27
C GLY A 22 -9.99 1.47 -3.40
N SER A 23 -9.88 1.62 -2.08
CA SER A 23 -9.63 0.51 -1.17
C SER A 23 -10.85 -0.41 -1.09
N GLY A 24 -10.65 -1.70 -1.34
CA GLY A 24 -11.71 -2.71 -1.38
C GLY A 24 -12.48 -2.83 -2.71
N SER A 25 -12.21 -1.99 -3.71
CA SER A 25 -12.75 -2.14 -5.06
C SER A 25 -12.19 -3.38 -5.75
N THR A 26 -12.99 -4.00 -6.60
CA THR A 26 -12.49 -5.12 -7.43
C THR A 26 -11.62 -4.61 -8.57
N VAL A 27 -10.82 -5.50 -9.15
CA VAL A 27 -10.01 -5.15 -10.32
C VAL A 27 -10.92 -4.71 -11.47
N GLU A 28 -12.08 -5.35 -11.64
CA GLU A 28 -13.04 -5.02 -12.70
C GLU A 28 -13.58 -3.58 -12.55
N GLU A 29 -13.95 -3.16 -11.34
CA GLU A 29 -14.40 -1.79 -11.06
C GLU A 29 -13.30 -0.76 -11.35
N ILE A 30 -12.04 -1.07 -11.00
CA ILE A 30 -10.89 -0.22 -11.30
C ILE A 30 -10.69 -0.10 -12.82
N ARG A 31 -10.75 -1.22 -13.56
CA ARG A 31 -10.60 -1.25 -15.01
C ARG A 31 -11.71 -0.49 -15.72
N GLU A 32 -12.94 -0.63 -15.23
CA GLU A 32 -14.07 0.13 -15.73
C GLU A 32 -13.86 1.63 -15.52
N GLY A 33 -13.45 2.06 -14.32
CA GLY A 33 -13.12 3.47 -14.06
C GLY A 33 -12.05 4.03 -14.97
N ILE A 34 -10.97 3.26 -15.22
CA ILE A 34 -9.92 3.63 -16.18
C ILE A 34 -10.50 3.82 -17.58
N SER A 35 -11.37 2.91 -18.03
CA SER A 35 -12.00 3.03 -19.37
C SER A 35 -12.79 4.33 -19.56
N TYR A 36 -13.28 4.92 -18.46
CA TYR A 36 -14.03 6.17 -18.47
C TYR A 36 -13.18 7.44 -18.28
N GLY A 37 -11.85 7.31 -18.18
CA GLY A 37 -10.92 8.44 -18.07
C GLY A 37 -10.44 8.75 -16.64
N VAL A 38 -10.51 7.78 -15.72
CA VAL A 38 -9.82 7.92 -14.42
C VAL A 38 -8.32 7.90 -14.64
N ILE A 39 -7.64 8.95 -14.18
CA ILE A 39 -6.17 9.08 -14.24
C ILE A 39 -5.49 8.98 -12.86
N LYS A 40 -6.28 8.99 -11.78
CA LYS A 40 -5.80 8.99 -10.41
C LYS A 40 -6.77 8.21 -9.53
N MET A 41 -6.26 7.28 -8.73
CA MET A 41 -7.05 6.59 -7.70
C MET A 41 -6.46 6.87 -6.31
N ASN A 42 -7.33 7.16 -5.35
CA ASN A 42 -6.95 7.25 -3.95
C ASN A 42 -6.96 5.86 -3.32
N ILE A 43 -5.88 5.52 -2.62
CA ILE A 43 -5.74 4.30 -1.82
C ILE A 43 -5.13 4.70 -0.47
N ASP A 44 -5.76 4.29 0.62
CA ASP A 44 -5.30 4.66 1.96
C ASP A 44 -5.49 3.51 2.94
N THR A 45 -6.73 3.07 3.19
CA THR A 45 -7.04 1.98 4.13
C THR A 45 -6.22 0.71 3.86
N ASP A 46 -6.11 0.30 2.60
CA ASP A 46 -5.33 -0.88 2.24
C ASP A 46 -3.83 -0.73 2.51
N LEU A 47 -3.29 0.47 2.31
CA LEU A 47 -1.90 0.78 2.56
C LEU A 47 -1.60 0.87 4.06
N GLN A 48 -2.51 1.48 4.84
CA GLN A 48 -2.44 1.51 6.30
C GLN A 48 -2.45 0.10 6.89
N PHE A 49 -3.33 -0.77 6.38
CA PHE A 49 -3.40 -2.16 6.82
C PHE A 49 -2.15 -2.93 6.41
N ALA A 50 -1.68 -2.78 5.17
CA ALA A 50 -0.45 -3.42 4.70
C ALA A 50 0.78 -3.02 5.54
N PHE A 51 0.94 -1.75 5.88
CA PHE A 51 2.03 -1.32 6.77
C PHE A 51 1.91 -1.94 8.17
N THR A 52 0.68 -1.99 8.69
CA THR A 52 0.37 -2.59 9.98
C THR A 52 0.71 -4.07 9.99
N GLU A 53 0.42 -4.81 8.92
CA GLU A 53 0.69 -6.24 8.78
C GLU A 53 2.16 -6.57 8.98
N GLY A 54 3.06 -5.94 8.23
CA GLY A 54 4.50 -6.21 8.33
C GLY A 54 5.06 -5.89 9.73
N THR A 55 4.58 -4.78 10.31
CA THR A 55 4.95 -4.41 11.69
C THR A 55 4.41 -5.42 12.70
N ARG A 56 3.11 -5.76 12.64
CA ARG A 56 2.42 -6.71 13.52
C ARG A 56 3.14 -8.06 13.50
N ASP A 57 3.44 -8.58 12.32
CA ASP A 57 4.02 -9.91 12.17
C ASP A 57 5.44 -9.96 12.74
N TYR A 58 6.23 -8.89 12.56
CA TYR A 58 7.53 -8.76 13.23
C TYR A 58 7.38 -8.76 14.75
N MET A 59 6.48 -7.93 15.28
CA MET A 59 6.27 -7.78 16.72
C MET A 59 5.83 -9.09 17.37
N LEU A 60 4.92 -9.84 16.72
CA LEU A 60 4.48 -11.14 17.19
C LEU A 60 5.62 -12.17 17.15
N ALA A 61 6.39 -12.23 16.06
CA ALA A 61 7.49 -13.18 15.90
C ALA A 61 8.67 -12.89 16.84
N LYS A 62 8.87 -11.64 17.25
CA LYS A 62 9.97 -11.20 18.13
C LYS A 62 9.51 -10.82 19.54
N LYS A 63 8.26 -11.10 19.90
CA LYS A 63 7.64 -10.69 21.17
C LYS A 63 8.58 -10.79 22.37
N ASP A 64 9.16 -11.97 22.61
CA ASP A 64 10.00 -12.23 23.79
C ASP A 64 11.34 -11.46 23.77
N TYR A 65 11.83 -11.12 22.57
CA TYR A 65 13.04 -10.33 22.36
C TYR A 65 12.79 -8.82 22.45
N LEU A 66 11.53 -8.38 22.52
CA LEU A 66 11.15 -6.97 22.56
C LEU A 66 10.79 -6.47 23.97
N MET A 67 10.60 -7.39 24.92
CA MET A 67 10.11 -7.06 26.27
C MET A 67 11.16 -6.36 27.15
N LYS A 68 12.45 -6.54 26.86
CA LYS A 68 13.56 -6.06 27.68
C LYS A 68 14.74 -5.65 26.81
N GLN A 69 15.58 -4.74 27.29
CA GLN A 69 16.82 -4.37 26.56
C GLN A 69 17.89 -5.47 26.60
N ILE A 70 17.94 -6.22 27.69
CA ILE A 70 18.84 -7.36 27.94
C ILE A 70 18.01 -8.50 28.52
N GLY A 71 18.29 -9.73 28.08
CA GLY A 71 17.59 -10.95 28.47
C GLY A 71 16.50 -11.33 27.49
N ASN A 72 16.58 -12.56 26.96
CA ASN A 72 15.65 -13.14 26.00
C ASN A 72 15.70 -14.69 26.08
N PRO A 73 14.95 -15.44 25.25
CA PRO A 73 14.98 -16.91 25.27
C PRO A 73 16.35 -17.55 25.02
N ASP A 74 17.31 -16.82 24.44
CA ASP A 74 18.68 -17.29 24.20
C ASP A 74 19.60 -17.09 25.42
N GLY A 75 19.18 -16.33 26.44
CA GLY A 75 19.91 -16.13 27.69
C GLY A 75 19.61 -14.82 28.41
N GLU A 76 19.86 -14.78 29.73
CA GLU A 76 19.54 -13.61 30.58
C GLU A 76 20.42 -12.38 30.31
N ASP A 77 21.65 -12.57 29.83
CA ASP A 77 22.61 -11.48 29.56
C ASP A 77 22.65 -11.07 28.07
N VAL A 78 21.78 -11.62 27.22
CA VAL A 78 21.81 -11.37 25.77
C VAL A 78 21.16 -10.02 25.44
N PRO A 79 21.83 -9.10 24.70
CA PRO A 79 21.27 -7.81 24.36
C PRO A 79 20.27 -7.89 23.19
N ASN A 80 19.16 -7.16 23.32
CA ASN A 80 18.06 -7.19 22.36
C ASN A 80 18.05 -6.04 21.36
N LYS A 81 19.07 -5.17 21.36
CA LYS A 81 19.12 -4.00 20.46
C LYS A 81 18.85 -4.35 19.01
N LYS A 82 19.38 -5.49 18.54
CA LYS A 82 19.17 -5.99 17.17
C LYS A 82 17.75 -6.48 16.86
N TYR A 83 16.81 -6.39 17.80
CA TYR A 83 15.40 -6.74 17.58
C TYR A 83 14.49 -5.52 17.76
N TYR A 84 14.70 -4.71 18.81
CA TYR A 84 13.85 -3.53 19.05
C TYR A 84 14.27 -2.28 18.28
N ASP A 85 15.42 -2.30 17.57
CA ASP A 85 15.84 -1.17 16.73
C ASP A 85 14.71 -0.82 15.73
N PRO A 86 14.17 0.42 15.76
CA PRO A 86 13.04 0.80 14.92
C PRO A 86 13.26 0.56 13.44
N ARG A 87 14.51 0.61 12.97
CA ARG A 87 14.85 0.37 11.56
C ARG A 87 14.53 -1.04 11.10
N LEU A 88 14.38 -2.01 12.00
CA LEU A 88 14.04 -3.38 11.62
C LEU A 88 12.54 -3.57 11.46
N TRP A 89 11.75 -3.27 12.49
CA TRP A 89 10.32 -3.51 12.43
C TRP A 89 9.58 -2.50 11.55
N MET A 90 10.03 -1.24 11.49
CA MET A 90 9.49 -0.28 10.51
C MET A 90 9.78 -0.74 9.08
N ARG A 91 10.96 -1.32 8.84
CA ARG A 91 11.32 -1.82 7.51
C ARG A 91 10.44 -2.99 7.08
N GLU A 92 10.00 -3.83 8.00
CA GLU A 92 9.03 -4.88 7.66
C GLU A 92 7.66 -4.28 7.27
N GLY A 93 7.20 -3.22 7.96
CA GLY A 93 5.99 -2.48 7.55
C GLY A 93 6.14 -1.80 6.18
N GLU A 94 7.30 -1.20 5.88
CA GLU A 94 7.59 -0.63 4.56
C GLU A 94 7.56 -1.69 3.46
N LYS A 95 8.09 -2.89 3.70
CA LYS A 95 8.11 -3.96 2.69
C LYS A 95 6.69 -4.39 2.31
N THR A 96 5.83 -4.66 3.28
CA THR A 96 4.44 -5.05 3.02
C THR A 96 3.63 -3.91 2.39
N PHE A 97 3.89 -2.66 2.78
CA PHE A 97 3.36 -1.48 2.12
C PHE A 97 3.75 -1.42 0.64
N VAL A 98 5.04 -1.62 0.32
CA VAL A 98 5.54 -1.64 -1.06
C VAL A 98 4.87 -2.75 -1.85
N THR A 99 4.79 -3.98 -1.31
CA THR A 99 4.10 -5.08 -1.97
C THR A 99 2.64 -4.74 -2.30
N ARG A 100 1.91 -4.13 -1.37
CA ARG A 100 0.51 -3.70 -1.63
C ARG A 100 0.43 -2.61 -2.68
N LEU A 101 1.39 -1.69 -2.69
CA LEU A 101 1.48 -0.61 -3.66
C LEU A 101 1.81 -1.11 -5.07
N GLU A 102 2.72 -2.07 -5.20
CA GLU A 102 3.04 -2.76 -6.47
C GLU A 102 1.79 -3.40 -7.08
N GLN A 103 0.98 -4.08 -6.25
CA GLN A 103 -0.32 -4.62 -6.70
C GLN A 103 -1.25 -3.49 -7.19
N ALA A 104 -1.34 -2.37 -6.47
CA ALA A 104 -2.17 -1.24 -6.90
C ALA A 104 -1.69 -0.65 -8.24
N PHE A 105 -0.38 -0.57 -8.49
CA PHE A 105 0.16 -0.18 -9.79
C PHE A 105 -0.24 -1.14 -10.90
N ALA A 106 -0.16 -2.45 -10.65
CA ALA A 106 -0.61 -3.47 -11.60
C ALA A 106 -2.11 -3.33 -11.88
N ASP A 107 -2.95 -3.19 -10.85
CA ASP A 107 -4.39 -2.97 -10.94
C ASP A 107 -4.77 -1.69 -11.69
N LEU A 108 -3.86 -0.71 -11.75
CA LEU A 108 -4.02 0.55 -12.47
C LEU A 108 -3.43 0.54 -13.89
N ASN A 109 -2.90 -0.60 -14.39
CA ASN A 109 -2.18 -0.68 -15.67
C ASN A 109 -0.97 0.27 -15.72
N ASN A 110 -0.38 0.57 -14.57
CA ASN A 110 0.68 1.56 -14.44
C ASN A 110 1.99 0.91 -14.00
N VAL A 111 2.50 0.00 -14.83
CA VAL A 111 3.76 -0.73 -14.61
C VAL A 111 4.67 -0.49 -15.80
N ASN A 112 5.92 -0.07 -15.55
CA ASN A 112 6.94 0.21 -16.57
C ASN A 112 6.50 1.23 -17.65
N THR A 113 5.91 2.35 -17.22
CA THR A 113 5.35 3.40 -18.08
C THR A 113 6.22 4.67 -18.18
N LEU A 114 7.47 4.61 -17.70
CA LEU A 114 8.43 5.73 -17.67
C LEU A 114 9.33 5.79 -18.90
#